data_AF-A0AAD5W1M1-F1
#
_entry.id   AF-A0AAD5W1M1-F1
#
_cell.length_a   1.000
_cell.length_b   1.000
_cell.length_c   1.000
_cell.angle_alpha   90.00
_cell.angle_beta   90.00
_cell.angle_gamma   90.00
#
_symmetry.space_group_name_H-M   'P 1'
#
loop_
_entity.id
_entity.type
_entity.pdbx_description
1 polymer ?
#
loop_
_entity_poly.entity_id
_entity_poly.type
_entity_poly.pdbx_seq_one_letter_code
_entity_poly.pdbx_strand_id
1 'polypeptide(L)'
;MEEQKFSDTSVGSNESTSQDDAEVMRLQLVGDLDLMKQLQASRGVSQPELAEAARSNPTKFAELLQKSRERQRHADSERTKELEQLKSESTPEAQQKLEEHLREKAVAENLEHALEVIPESFGRVTMLYLPVEINAHLTKALVCTCAQQTIMSLKCAEACGIARLIDKRFAGVARGIGTAKILGRVHSAQLKVADLYLPCSFTIMEAQEEDILFGLDMMKAHKTCIDLQNGVLRIQGREISFLSG
;
A
#
# COMPACT_ATOMS: atom_id res chain seq x y z
N MET A 1 49.39 59.23 -36.89
CA MET A 1 48.26 59.84 -36.15
C MET A 1 47.06 58.94 -36.37
N GLU A 2 46.47 58.26 -35.41
CA GLU A 2 46.58 58.26 -33.94
C GLU A 2 46.02 56.92 -33.43
N GLU A 3 46.45 56.53 -32.25
CA GLU A 3 46.14 55.27 -31.55
C GLU A 3 44.80 55.28 -30.77
N GLN A 4 44.49 54.11 -30.21
CA GLN A 4 43.66 53.81 -29.02
C GLN A 4 42.12 53.70 -29.22
N LYS A 5 41.39 52.77 -28.60
CA LYS A 5 41.61 52.08 -27.31
C LYS A 5 40.79 50.78 -27.20
N PHE A 6 41.36 49.82 -26.48
CA PHE A 6 40.75 48.61 -25.91
C PHE A 6 39.58 48.92 -24.97
N SER A 7 38.56 48.07 -24.90
CA SER A 7 37.80 47.83 -23.67
C SER A 7 37.27 46.39 -23.63
N ASP A 8 37.91 45.58 -22.79
CA ASP A 8 37.40 44.33 -22.23
C ASP A 8 35.99 44.54 -21.67
N THR A 9 35.06 43.66 -21.99
CA THR A 9 33.84 43.49 -21.20
C THR A 9 33.88 42.12 -20.54
N SER A 10 34.03 42.20 -19.23
CA SER A 10 34.12 41.14 -18.23
C SER A 10 33.01 40.10 -18.32
N VAL A 11 33.41 38.84 -18.29
CA VAL A 11 32.58 37.69 -17.89
C VAL A 11 32.14 37.88 -16.44
N GLY A 12 30.86 38.09 -16.20
CA GLY A 12 30.33 38.21 -14.84
C GLY A 12 28.81 38.09 -14.79
N SER A 13 28.29 36.86 -14.71
CA SER A 13 26.87 36.60 -14.38
C SER A 13 26.56 35.09 -14.23
N ASN A 14 27.22 34.38 -13.31
CA ASN A 14 26.81 33.01 -12.94
C ASN A 14 26.46 32.85 -11.45
N GLU A 15 26.87 33.79 -10.59
CA GLU A 15 26.57 33.74 -9.15
C GLU A 15 25.19 34.32 -8.82
N SER A 16 24.73 35.37 -9.51
CA SER A 16 23.43 36.00 -9.26
C SER A 16 22.27 35.07 -9.61
N THR A 17 22.35 34.35 -10.74
CA THR A 17 21.37 33.33 -11.14
C THR A 17 21.30 32.17 -10.16
N SER A 18 22.44 31.76 -9.59
CA SER A 18 22.50 30.67 -8.61
C SER A 18 21.89 31.05 -7.25
N GLN A 19 22.04 32.32 -6.83
CA GLN A 19 21.43 32.85 -5.61
C GLN A 19 19.92 33.09 -5.77
N ASP A 20 19.50 33.62 -6.92
CA ASP A 20 18.08 33.83 -7.24
C ASP A 20 17.35 32.48 -7.30
N ASP A 21 17.95 31.45 -7.90
CA ASP A 21 17.40 30.08 -7.93
C ASP A 21 17.29 29.44 -6.54
N ALA A 22 18.27 29.70 -5.66
CA ALA A 22 18.25 29.21 -4.28
C ALA A 22 17.14 29.90 -3.46
N GLU A 23 16.91 31.19 -3.67
CA GLU A 23 15.86 31.94 -2.99
C GLU A 23 14.47 31.52 -3.47
N VAL A 24 14.29 31.27 -4.77
CA VAL A 24 13.03 30.72 -5.32
C VAL A 24 12.72 29.36 -4.71
N MET A 25 13.71 28.44 -4.64
CA MET A 25 13.51 27.14 -3.98
C MET A 25 13.22 27.27 -2.48
N ARG A 26 13.87 28.21 -1.80
CA ARG A 26 13.62 28.48 -0.37
C ARG A 26 12.17 28.91 -0.15
N LEU A 27 11.68 29.83 -0.97
CA LEU A 27 10.30 30.34 -0.87
C LEU A 27 9.27 29.26 -1.17
N GLN A 28 9.51 28.41 -2.17
CA GLN A 28 8.66 27.23 -2.44
C GLN A 28 8.66 26.26 -1.26
N LEU A 29 9.83 25.99 -0.67
CA LEU A 29 9.97 25.09 0.46
C LEU A 29 9.25 25.61 1.72
N VAL A 30 9.38 26.90 2.02
CA VAL A 30 8.70 27.54 3.17
C VAL A 30 7.18 27.60 2.96
N GLY A 31 6.74 27.72 1.70
CA GLY A 31 5.32 27.71 1.32
C GLY A 31 4.63 26.34 1.43
N ASP A 32 5.39 25.24 1.44
CA ASP A 32 4.88 23.87 1.53
C ASP A 32 5.00 23.30 2.96
N LEU A 33 3.88 23.30 3.68
CA LEU A 33 3.78 22.84 5.08
C LEU A 33 4.06 21.34 5.24
N ASP A 34 3.72 20.51 4.25
CA ASP A 34 3.86 19.06 4.35
C ASP A 34 5.29 18.63 4.04
N LEU A 35 5.90 19.23 3.02
CA LEU A 35 7.31 19.02 2.69
C LEU A 35 8.23 19.46 3.85
N MET A 36 7.91 20.57 4.52
CA MET A 36 8.65 21.04 5.70
C MET A 36 8.51 20.09 6.89
N LYS A 37 7.32 19.55 7.14
CA LYS A 37 7.13 18.53 8.21
C LYS A 37 7.91 17.27 7.92
N GLN A 38 7.96 16.82 6.65
CA GLN A 38 8.75 15.65 6.25
C GLN A 38 10.25 15.87 6.46
N LEU A 39 10.79 17.02 6.06
CA LEU A 39 12.20 17.35 6.27
C LEU A 39 12.56 17.44 7.76
N GLN A 40 11.66 17.98 8.58
CA GLN A 40 11.82 18.05 10.04
C GLN A 40 11.69 16.67 10.73
N ALA A 41 10.86 15.78 10.21
CA ALA A 41 10.62 14.44 10.77
C ALA A 41 11.64 13.39 10.30
N SER A 42 12.40 13.66 9.24
CA SER A 42 13.45 12.78 8.74
C SER A 42 14.57 12.58 9.79
N ARG A 43 14.98 11.34 10.03
CA ARG A 43 16.05 11.01 11.00
C ARG A 43 17.47 11.17 10.42
N GLY A 44 17.65 11.98 9.39
CA GLY A 44 18.96 12.27 8.81
C GLY A 44 19.57 13.53 9.43
N VAL A 45 20.85 13.49 9.84
CA VAL A 45 21.55 14.59 10.54
C VAL A 45 21.59 15.91 9.73
N SER A 46 21.43 15.85 8.41
CA SER A 46 21.60 16.98 7.49
C SER A 46 20.30 17.70 7.08
N GLN A 47 19.15 17.04 7.23
CA GLN A 47 17.85 17.57 6.79
C GLN A 47 17.18 18.56 7.78
N PRO A 48 17.28 18.42 9.12
CA PRO A 48 16.70 19.39 10.04
C PRO A 48 17.43 20.74 10.03
N GLU A 49 18.76 20.75 9.81
CA GLU A 49 19.53 22.00 9.68
C GLU A 49 19.18 22.77 8.40
N LEU A 50 18.90 22.07 7.30
CA LEU A 50 18.44 22.66 6.04
C LEU A 50 17.05 23.31 6.18
N ALA A 51 16.12 22.62 6.86
CA ALA A 51 14.77 23.12 7.13
C ALA A 51 14.79 24.35 8.08
N GLU A 52 15.70 24.37 9.04
CA GLU A 52 15.90 25.53 9.92
C GLU A 52 16.49 26.72 9.15
N ALA A 53 17.54 26.50 8.34
CA ALA A 53 18.15 27.53 7.52
C ALA A 53 17.16 28.13 6.50
N ALA A 54 16.27 27.31 5.92
CA ALA A 54 15.23 27.77 5.02
C ALA A 54 14.31 28.84 5.64
N ARG A 55 14.06 28.76 6.97
CA ARG A 55 13.22 29.71 7.70
C ARG A 55 13.97 30.92 8.23
N SER A 56 15.20 30.72 8.71
CA SER A 56 15.90 31.71 9.55
C SER A 56 17.07 32.41 8.85
N ASN A 57 17.66 31.81 7.81
CA ASN A 57 18.89 32.32 7.21
C ASN A 57 19.00 31.94 5.71
N PRO A 58 18.56 32.83 4.80
CA PRO A 58 18.62 32.61 3.35
C PRO A 58 20.02 32.32 2.82
N THR A 59 21.05 33.02 3.31
CA THR A 59 22.43 32.81 2.89
C THR A 59 22.95 31.43 3.30
N LYS A 60 22.69 31.02 4.54
CA LYS A 60 23.05 29.68 5.04
C LYS A 60 22.27 28.58 4.29
N PHE A 61 21.02 28.85 3.90
CA PHE A 61 20.23 27.91 3.08
C PHE A 61 20.87 27.71 1.69
N ALA A 62 21.28 28.78 1.02
CA ALA A 62 21.94 28.70 -0.27
C ALA A 62 23.25 27.88 -0.21
N GLU A 63 24.09 28.12 0.81
CA GLU A 63 25.33 27.36 1.03
C GLU A 63 25.07 25.86 1.27
N LEU A 64 24.10 25.52 2.13
CA LEU A 64 23.75 24.14 2.43
C LEU A 64 23.16 23.42 1.19
N LEU A 65 22.34 24.12 0.41
CA LEU A 65 21.77 23.60 -0.83
C LEU A 65 22.87 23.34 -1.87
N GLN A 66 23.82 24.26 -2.02
CA GLN A 66 24.97 24.10 -2.92
C GLN A 66 25.82 22.89 -2.50
N LYS A 67 26.16 22.78 -1.22
CA LYS A 67 26.92 21.65 -0.67
C LYS A 67 26.20 20.31 -0.86
N SER A 68 24.87 20.30 -0.71
CA SER A 68 24.05 19.11 -0.97
C SER A 68 24.07 18.72 -2.44
N ARG A 69 23.92 19.69 -3.36
CA ARG A 69 23.99 19.47 -4.81
C ARG A 69 25.36 18.96 -5.26
N GLU A 70 26.45 19.52 -4.73
CA GLU A 70 27.82 19.08 -5.02
C GLU A 70 28.06 17.65 -4.54
N ARG A 71 27.64 17.32 -3.30
CA ARG A 71 27.74 15.96 -2.77
C ARG A 71 26.95 14.97 -3.62
N GLN A 72 25.77 15.36 -4.08
CA GLN A 72 24.92 14.51 -4.93
C GLN A 72 25.53 14.30 -6.31
N ARG A 73 25.98 15.37 -6.98
CA ARG A 73 26.69 15.28 -8.27
C ARG A 73 27.94 14.40 -8.19
N HIS A 74 28.72 14.54 -7.11
CA HIS A 74 29.90 13.70 -6.91
C HIS A 74 29.51 12.22 -6.72
N ALA A 75 28.50 11.93 -5.90
CA ALA A 75 28.02 10.57 -5.70
C ALA A 75 27.49 9.94 -7.01
N ASP A 76 26.73 10.70 -7.79
CA ASP A 76 26.20 10.25 -9.09
C ASP A 76 27.33 9.98 -10.08
N SER A 77 28.31 10.88 -10.17
CA SER A 77 29.51 10.70 -11.02
C SER A 77 30.27 9.43 -10.67
N GLU A 78 30.55 9.18 -9.38
CA GLU A 78 31.28 7.99 -8.95
C GLU A 78 30.49 6.70 -9.28
N ARG A 79 29.17 6.70 -9.06
CA ARG A 79 28.29 5.58 -9.41
C ARG A 79 28.26 5.30 -10.91
N THR A 80 28.29 6.36 -11.72
CA THR A 80 28.31 6.23 -13.18
C THR A 80 29.63 5.60 -13.66
N LYS A 81 30.75 6.04 -13.10
CA LYS A 81 32.08 5.47 -13.38
C LYS A 81 32.18 4.01 -12.96
N GLU A 82 31.66 3.65 -11.79
CA GLU A 82 31.62 2.26 -11.31
C GLU A 82 30.84 1.35 -12.27
N LEU A 83 29.66 1.79 -12.72
CA LEU A 83 28.87 1.07 -13.72
C LEU A 83 29.59 0.92 -15.06
N GLU A 84 30.32 1.94 -15.51
CA GLU A 84 31.13 1.89 -16.74
C GLU A 84 32.30 0.91 -16.60
N GLN A 85 32.98 0.90 -15.45
CA GLN A 85 34.02 -0.08 -15.14
C GLN A 85 33.45 -1.50 -15.17
N LEU A 86 32.34 -1.74 -14.47
CA LEU A 86 31.65 -3.04 -14.46
C LEU A 86 31.23 -3.51 -15.86
N LYS A 87 30.84 -2.60 -16.76
CA LYS A 87 30.53 -2.93 -18.17
C LYS A 87 31.76 -3.30 -18.99
N SER A 88 32.93 -2.76 -18.66
CA SER A 88 34.18 -3.00 -19.37
C SER A 88 34.93 -4.25 -18.89
N GLU A 89 34.65 -4.71 -17.68
CA GLU A 89 35.25 -5.88 -17.07
C GLU A 89 34.51 -7.16 -17.45
N SER A 90 35.22 -8.16 -17.99
CA SER A 90 34.64 -9.46 -18.37
C SER A 90 34.73 -10.54 -17.28
N THR A 91 34.95 -10.14 -16.03
CA THR A 91 35.00 -11.10 -14.91
C THR A 91 33.59 -11.58 -14.56
N PRO A 92 33.41 -12.85 -14.13
CA PRO A 92 32.10 -13.35 -13.71
C PRO A 92 31.45 -12.50 -12.61
N GLU A 93 32.25 -11.95 -11.68
CA GLU A 93 31.77 -11.09 -10.60
C GLU A 93 31.29 -9.72 -11.10
N ALA A 94 32.00 -9.09 -12.05
CA ALA A 94 31.59 -7.84 -12.64
C ALA A 94 30.29 -8.00 -13.46
N GLN A 95 30.17 -9.09 -14.21
CA GLN A 95 28.96 -9.44 -14.95
C GLN A 95 27.76 -9.63 -14.01
N GLN A 96 27.94 -10.31 -12.87
CA GLN A 96 26.88 -10.50 -11.88
C GLN A 96 26.41 -9.16 -11.28
N LYS A 97 27.35 -8.27 -10.91
CA LYS A 97 27.01 -6.93 -10.41
C LYS A 97 26.29 -6.09 -11.45
N LEU A 98 26.73 -6.18 -12.71
CA LEU A 98 26.08 -5.49 -13.83
C LEU A 98 24.64 -6.00 -14.02
N GLU A 99 24.44 -7.32 -14.04
CA GLU A 99 23.12 -7.94 -14.13
C GLU A 99 22.20 -7.51 -12.99
N GLU A 100 22.72 -7.45 -11.76
CA GLU A 100 21.97 -6.96 -10.61
C GLU A 100 21.55 -5.49 -10.78
N HIS A 101 22.45 -4.62 -11.24
CA HIS A 101 22.12 -3.23 -11.53
C HIS A 101 21.08 -3.06 -12.65
N LEU A 102 21.19 -3.84 -13.73
CA LEU A 102 20.17 -3.84 -14.79
C LEU A 102 18.82 -4.34 -14.25
N ARG A 103 18.82 -5.38 -13.41
CA ARG A 103 17.61 -5.89 -12.76
C ARG A 103 16.98 -4.83 -11.87
N GLU A 104 17.75 -4.14 -11.03
CA GLU A 104 17.27 -3.05 -10.17
C GLU A 104 16.65 -1.92 -11.01
N LYS A 105 17.32 -1.51 -12.08
CA LYS A 105 16.80 -0.49 -12.99
C LYS A 105 15.49 -0.92 -13.65
N ALA A 106 15.42 -2.15 -14.17
CA ALA A 106 14.19 -2.68 -14.76
C ALA A 106 13.05 -2.78 -13.74
N VAL A 107 13.34 -3.13 -12.48
CA VAL A 107 12.34 -3.15 -11.40
C VAL A 107 11.85 -1.72 -11.09
N ALA A 108 12.74 -0.74 -11.07
CA ALA A 108 12.38 0.67 -10.84
C ALA A 108 11.50 1.23 -11.97
N GLU A 109 11.88 1.00 -13.23
CA GLU A 109 11.09 1.40 -14.40
C GLU A 109 9.70 0.72 -14.40
N ASN A 110 9.63 -0.56 -14.04
CA ASN A 110 8.35 -1.26 -13.90
C ASN A 110 7.48 -0.69 -12.76
N LEU A 111 8.09 -0.29 -11.64
CA LEU A 111 7.38 0.36 -10.53
C LEU A 111 6.81 1.72 -10.94
N GLU A 112 7.61 2.55 -11.60
CA GLU A 112 7.19 3.86 -12.11
C GLU A 112 6.01 3.70 -13.08
N HIS A 113 6.12 2.79 -14.03
CA HIS A 113 5.03 2.47 -14.95
C HIS A 113 3.78 1.96 -14.22
N ALA A 114 3.93 1.14 -13.17
CA ALA A 114 2.80 0.66 -12.40
C ALA A 114 2.09 1.78 -11.63
N LEU A 115 2.85 2.75 -11.08
CA LEU A 115 2.28 3.92 -10.40
C LEU A 115 1.41 4.77 -11.34
N GLU A 116 1.80 4.88 -12.61
CA GLU A 116 1.05 5.64 -13.62
C GLU A 116 -0.16 4.87 -14.17
N VAL A 117 0.00 3.58 -14.46
CA VAL A 117 -0.99 2.79 -15.21
C VAL A 117 -1.98 2.06 -14.29
N ILE A 118 -1.57 1.71 -13.07
CA ILE A 118 -2.39 0.92 -12.14
C ILE A 118 -2.29 1.49 -10.71
N PRO A 119 -2.71 2.75 -10.49
CA PRO A 119 -2.66 3.38 -9.18
C PRO A 119 -3.44 2.60 -8.11
N GLU A 120 -4.48 1.85 -8.50
CA GLU A 120 -5.28 1.01 -7.61
C GLU A 120 -4.46 -0.11 -6.95
N SER A 121 -3.36 -0.56 -7.56
CA SER A 121 -2.47 -1.57 -6.96
C SER A 121 -1.71 -1.06 -5.74
N PHE A 122 -1.69 0.26 -5.53
CA PHE A 122 -0.99 0.93 -4.44
C PHE A 122 -1.96 1.47 -3.37
N GLY A 123 -3.26 1.46 -3.64
CA GLY A 123 -4.31 1.79 -2.68
C GLY A 123 -4.62 0.64 -1.73
N ARG A 124 -5.14 0.96 -0.54
CA ARG A 124 -5.76 -0.06 0.32
C ARG A 124 -7.15 -0.40 -0.22
N VAL A 125 -7.41 -1.68 -0.44
CA VAL A 125 -8.72 -2.17 -0.91
C VAL A 125 -9.61 -2.49 0.30
N THR A 126 -10.84 -2.02 0.27
CA THR A 126 -11.87 -2.36 1.27
C THR A 126 -12.41 -3.76 1.00
N MET A 127 -12.44 -4.59 2.04
CA MET A 127 -12.97 -5.95 1.94
C MET A 127 -14.51 -5.96 1.83
N LEU A 128 -15.06 -7.01 1.23
CA LEU A 128 -16.49 -7.13 0.94
C LEU A 128 -17.24 -7.71 2.15
N TYR A 129 -17.98 -6.89 2.88
CA TYR A 129 -18.81 -7.35 4.00
C TYR A 129 -20.31 -7.19 3.70
N LEU A 130 -21.11 -8.10 4.26
CA LEU A 130 -22.58 -8.03 4.24
C LEU A 130 -23.13 -7.90 5.65
N PRO A 131 -24.15 -7.05 5.87
CA PRO A 131 -24.91 -7.07 7.11
C PRO A 131 -25.77 -8.33 7.15
N VAL A 132 -25.68 -9.09 8.23
CA VAL A 132 -26.41 -10.35 8.39
C VAL A 132 -26.99 -10.47 9.80
N GLU A 133 -28.00 -11.31 9.96
CA GLU A 133 -28.65 -11.54 11.24
C GLU A 133 -28.89 -13.05 11.45
N ILE A 134 -28.60 -13.55 12.66
CA ILE A 134 -28.95 -14.92 13.08
C ILE A 134 -29.60 -14.82 14.46
N ASN A 135 -30.82 -15.35 14.62
CA ASN A 135 -31.59 -15.28 15.87
C ASN A 135 -31.63 -13.86 16.49
N ALA A 136 -31.94 -12.83 15.69
CA ALA A 136 -31.96 -11.42 16.10
C ALA A 136 -30.59 -10.83 16.51
N HIS A 137 -29.50 -11.57 16.38
CA HIS A 137 -28.15 -11.04 16.55
C HIS A 137 -27.62 -10.51 15.21
N LEU A 138 -27.44 -9.19 15.12
CA LEU A 138 -26.85 -8.50 13.96
C LEU A 138 -25.32 -8.61 14.01
N THR A 139 -24.73 -9.06 12.90
CA THR A 139 -23.28 -9.10 12.70
C THR A 139 -22.94 -8.82 11.23
N LYS A 140 -21.67 -8.89 10.86
CA LYS A 140 -21.18 -8.79 9.49
C LYS A 140 -20.58 -10.12 9.05
N ALA A 141 -20.80 -10.47 7.78
CA ALA A 141 -20.16 -11.60 7.14
C ALA A 141 -19.18 -11.12 6.07
N LEU A 142 -17.93 -11.58 6.13
CA LEU A 142 -16.93 -11.37 5.09
C LEU A 142 -17.25 -12.30 3.90
N VAL A 143 -17.38 -11.75 2.71
CA VAL A 143 -17.55 -12.51 1.47
C VAL A 143 -16.18 -12.99 0.99
N CYS A 144 -15.87 -14.29 1.17
CA CYS A 144 -14.58 -14.88 0.82
C CYS A 144 -14.77 -16.11 -0.09
N THR A 145 -14.56 -15.90 -1.39
CA THR A 145 -14.52 -16.98 -2.40
C THR A 145 -13.34 -17.93 -2.18
N CYS A 146 -12.32 -17.48 -1.45
CA CYS A 146 -11.19 -18.24 -0.98
C CYS A 146 -11.54 -19.36 0.01
N ALA A 147 -12.63 -19.22 0.77
CA ALA A 147 -13.03 -20.20 1.76
C ALA A 147 -13.89 -21.27 1.09
N GLN A 148 -13.41 -22.51 1.06
CA GLN A 148 -14.18 -23.63 0.51
C GLN A 148 -15.47 -23.88 1.31
N GLN A 149 -15.43 -23.65 2.62
CA GLN A 149 -16.57 -23.79 3.52
C GLN A 149 -16.93 -22.44 4.13
N THR A 150 -18.20 -22.29 4.51
CA THR A 150 -18.66 -21.16 5.31
C THR A 150 -18.29 -21.40 6.77
N ILE A 151 -17.63 -20.42 7.38
CA ILE A 151 -17.00 -20.56 8.70
C ILE A 151 -17.59 -19.53 9.64
N MET A 152 -17.75 -19.89 10.91
CA MET A 152 -18.19 -19.00 11.97
C MET A 152 -17.31 -19.16 13.21
N SER A 153 -17.00 -18.06 13.89
CA SER A 153 -16.26 -18.10 15.15
C SER A 153 -17.12 -18.70 16.28
N LEU A 154 -16.49 -19.34 17.27
CA LEU A 154 -17.21 -19.83 18.45
C LEU A 154 -17.98 -18.69 19.16
N LYS A 155 -17.32 -17.53 19.32
CA LYS A 155 -17.91 -16.34 19.95
C LYS A 155 -19.18 -15.88 19.22
N CYS A 156 -19.16 -15.86 17.89
CA CYS A 156 -20.34 -15.51 17.10
C CYS A 156 -21.45 -16.57 17.26
N ALA A 157 -21.12 -17.87 17.26
CA ALA A 157 -22.10 -18.94 17.49
C ALA A 157 -22.77 -18.85 18.88
N GLU A 158 -22.02 -18.45 19.91
CA GLU A 158 -22.52 -18.19 21.26
C GLU A 158 -23.44 -16.95 21.29
N ALA A 159 -23.01 -15.84 20.69
CA ALA A 159 -23.80 -14.60 20.62
C ALA A 159 -25.11 -14.78 19.82
N CYS A 160 -25.08 -15.60 18.77
CA CYS A 160 -26.25 -15.98 17.99
C CYS A 160 -27.13 -17.05 18.69
N GLY A 161 -26.74 -17.57 19.85
CA GLY A 161 -27.47 -18.60 20.59
C GLY A 161 -27.51 -19.97 19.90
N ILE A 162 -26.63 -20.24 18.94
CA ILE A 162 -26.58 -21.50 18.18
C ILE A 162 -25.44 -22.45 18.58
N ALA A 163 -24.62 -22.09 19.58
CA ALA A 163 -23.53 -22.94 20.08
C ALA A 163 -23.98 -24.35 20.50
N ARG A 164 -25.22 -24.51 20.99
CA ARG A 164 -25.80 -25.83 21.33
C ARG A 164 -26.00 -26.77 20.12
N LEU A 165 -25.98 -26.23 18.90
CA LEU A 165 -26.16 -26.98 17.65
C LEU A 165 -24.84 -27.51 17.08
N ILE A 166 -23.71 -27.25 17.75
CA ILE A 166 -22.39 -27.65 17.28
C ILE A 166 -22.23 -29.17 17.40
N ASP A 167 -22.20 -29.84 16.24
CA ASP A 167 -21.91 -31.26 16.14
C ASP A 167 -20.39 -31.49 16.19
N LYS A 168 -19.92 -31.92 17.36
CA LYS A 168 -18.50 -32.18 17.64
C LYS A 168 -17.94 -33.40 16.90
N ARG A 169 -18.78 -34.23 16.26
CA ARG A 169 -18.29 -35.34 15.40
C ARG A 169 -17.55 -34.83 14.16
N PHE A 170 -17.78 -33.56 13.81
CA PHE A 170 -17.10 -32.85 12.73
C PHE A 170 -15.94 -31.97 13.23
N ALA A 171 -15.49 -32.15 14.48
CA ALA A 171 -14.29 -31.51 14.97
C ALA A 171 -13.04 -32.03 14.25
N GLY A 172 -12.01 -31.20 14.16
CA GLY A 172 -10.80 -31.56 13.44
C GLY A 172 -9.85 -30.38 13.30
N VAL A 173 -9.00 -30.44 12.27
CA VAL A 173 -8.04 -29.39 11.96
C VAL A 173 -8.26 -28.93 10.53
N ALA A 174 -8.56 -27.64 10.36
CA ALA A 174 -8.56 -26.99 9.06
C ALA A 174 -7.11 -26.84 8.59
N ARG A 175 -6.81 -27.33 7.38
CA ARG A 175 -5.51 -27.15 6.71
C ARG A 175 -5.70 -26.23 5.51
N GLY A 176 -4.93 -25.15 5.45
CA GLY A 176 -4.94 -24.16 4.38
C GLY A 176 -3.66 -23.30 4.46
N ILE A 177 -3.81 -21.97 4.47
CA ILE A 177 -2.70 -21.01 4.68
C ILE A 177 -2.13 -21.09 6.12
N GLY A 178 -2.74 -21.90 6.99
CA GLY A 178 -2.25 -22.28 8.31
C GLY A 178 -3.00 -23.50 8.84
N THR A 179 -2.77 -23.82 10.12
CA THR A 179 -3.54 -24.84 10.85
C THR A 179 -4.45 -24.18 11.87
N ALA A 180 -5.73 -24.51 11.84
CA ALA A 180 -6.68 -23.98 12.82
C ALA A 180 -7.64 -25.06 13.31
N LYS A 181 -8.04 -24.97 14.57
CA LYS A 181 -8.87 -25.98 15.24
C LYS A 181 -10.34 -25.78 14.91
N ILE A 182 -10.94 -26.81 14.31
CA ILE A 182 -12.38 -26.91 14.07
C ILE A 182 -13.01 -27.56 15.30
N LEU A 183 -13.96 -26.86 15.91
CA LEU A 183 -14.68 -27.33 17.10
C LEU A 183 -15.86 -28.24 16.75
N GLY A 184 -16.39 -28.12 15.54
CA GLY A 184 -17.51 -28.91 15.04
C GLY A 184 -18.22 -28.18 13.91
N ARG A 185 -19.46 -28.62 13.62
CA ARG A 185 -20.28 -28.05 12.56
C ARG A 185 -21.70 -27.78 13.02
N VAL A 186 -22.25 -26.64 12.66
CA VAL A 186 -23.70 -26.39 12.67
C VAL A 186 -24.23 -26.75 11.28
N HIS A 187 -25.07 -27.78 11.20
CA HIS A 187 -25.53 -28.32 9.92
C HIS A 187 -26.52 -27.40 9.19
N SER A 188 -27.34 -26.66 9.94
CA SER A 188 -28.29 -25.70 9.39
C SER A 188 -28.66 -24.65 10.44
N ALA A 189 -28.53 -23.38 10.08
CA ALA A 189 -29.13 -22.25 10.78
C ALA A 189 -29.57 -21.19 9.74
N GLN A 190 -30.59 -20.40 10.08
CA GLN A 190 -31.12 -19.36 9.19
C GLN A 190 -30.24 -18.11 9.28
N LEU A 191 -29.51 -17.82 8.21
CA LEU A 191 -28.78 -16.58 8.01
C LEU A 191 -29.70 -15.60 7.30
N LYS A 192 -30.15 -14.58 8.01
CA LYS A 192 -30.95 -13.52 7.41
C LYS A 192 -30.04 -12.50 6.75
N VAL A 193 -30.33 -12.19 5.49
CA VAL A 193 -29.64 -11.18 4.69
C VAL A 193 -30.71 -10.33 4.01
N ALA A 194 -30.77 -9.04 4.36
CA ALA A 194 -31.93 -8.18 4.05
C ALA A 194 -33.26 -8.83 4.51
N ASP A 195 -34.17 -9.13 3.58
CA ASP A 195 -35.46 -9.79 3.81
C ASP A 195 -35.42 -11.32 3.57
N LEU A 196 -34.28 -11.88 3.19
CA LEU A 196 -34.12 -13.29 2.87
C LEU A 196 -33.66 -14.09 4.09
N TYR A 197 -34.20 -15.30 4.27
CA TYR A 197 -33.75 -16.27 5.27
C TYR A 197 -33.07 -17.45 4.56
N LEU A 198 -31.75 -17.50 4.64
CA LEU A 198 -30.93 -18.47 3.94
C LEU A 198 -30.55 -19.61 4.88
N PRO A 199 -30.93 -20.87 4.59
CA PRO A 199 -30.39 -22.00 5.34
C PRO A 199 -28.90 -22.15 5.02
N CYS A 200 -28.06 -22.02 6.04
CA CYS A 200 -26.60 -22.10 5.92
C CYS A 200 -26.02 -23.12 6.90
N SER A 201 -24.98 -23.82 6.47
CA SER A 201 -24.14 -24.66 7.34
C SER A 201 -22.87 -23.90 7.72
N PHE A 202 -22.38 -24.08 8.94
CA PHE A 202 -21.22 -23.37 9.46
C PHE A 202 -20.21 -24.34 10.06
N THR A 203 -18.97 -24.30 9.58
CA THR A 203 -17.83 -24.89 10.27
C THR A 203 -17.43 -23.95 11.41
N ILE A 204 -17.40 -24.44 12.66
CA ILE A 204 -17.12 -23.59 13.82
C ILE A 204 -15.64 -23.67 14.19
N MET A 205 -14.99 -22.51 14.28
CA MET A 205 -13.57 -22.39 14.58
C MET A 205 -13.32 -21.60 15.88
N GLU A 206 -12.28 -22.01 16.62
CA GLU A 206 -11.93 -21.42 17.93
C GLU A 206 -11.24 -20.07 17.79
N ALA A 207 -10.23 -19.98 16.93
CA ALA A 207 -9.47 -18.77 16.67
C ALA A 207 -9.77 -18.26 15.26
N GLN A 208 -10.61 -17.22 15.18
CA GLN A 208 -10.98 -16.54 13.95
C GLN A 208 -11.25 -15.06 14.26
N GLU A 209 -10.66 -14.17 13.47
CA GLU A 209 -10.84 -12.72 13.63
C GLU A 209 -12.23 -12.27 13.18
N GLU A 210 -12.71 -12.84 12.07
CA GLU A 210 -14.04 -12.55 11.54
C GLU A 210 -15.12 -13.36 12.25
N ASP A 211 -16.30 -12.77 12.46
CA ASP A 211 -17.45 -13.49 13.01
C ASP A 211 -17.94 -14.58 12.06
N ILE A 212 -18.11 -14.23 10.78
CA ILE A 212 -18.58 -15.13 9.73
C ILE A 212 -17.75 -14.90 8.45
N LEU A 213 -17.23 -16.00 7.90
CA LEU A 213 -16.74 -16.07 6.52
C LEU A 213 -17.82 -16.72 5.67
N PHE A 214 -18.48 -15.96 4.81
CA PHE A 214 -19.43 -16.48 3.84
C PHE A 214 -18.66 -17.11 2.67
N GLY A 215 -18.55 -18.43 2.71
CA GLY A 215 -17.69 -19.23 1.86
C GLY A 215 -18.34 -19.64 0.54
N LEU A 216 -17.52 -20.24 -0.33
CA LEU A 216 -17.89 -20.64 -1.68
C LEU A 216 -19.00 -21.71 -1.70
N ASP A 217 -19.08 -22.56 -0.69
CA ASP A 217 -20.14 -23.57 -0.55
C ASP A 217 -21.54 -22.95 -0.50
N MET A 218 -21.77 -21.97 0.38
CA MET A 218 -23.06 -21.31 0.55
C MET A 218 -23.32 -20.30 -0.56
N MET A 219 -22.28 -19.62 -1.08
CA MET A 219 -22.40 -18.79 -2.27
C MET A 219 -22.90 -19.58 -3.49
N LYS A 220 -22.33 -20.77 -3.75
CA LYS A 220 -22.80 -21.66 -4.81
C LYS A 220 -24.19 -22.20 -4.54
N ALA A 221 -24.48 -22.62 -3.30
CA ALA A 221 -25.78 -23.15 -2.92
C ALA A 221 -26.91 -22.13 -3.17
N HIS A 222 -26.66 -20.86 -2.85
CA HIS A 222 -27.62 -19.77 -3.03
C HIS A 222 -27.49 -19.02 -4.36
N LYS A 223 -26.62 -19.49 -5.27
CA LYS A 223 -26.37 -18.92 -6.60
C LYS A 223 -26.08 -17.42 -6.55
N THR A 224 -25.18 -17.02 -5.66
CA THR A 224 -24.84 -15.61 -5.49
C THR A 224 -24.02 -15.08 -6.65
N CYS A 225 -24.11 -13.77 -6.90
CA CYS A 225 -23.26 -13.05 -7.83
C CYS A 225 -22.64 -11.85 -7.10
N ILE A 226 -21.31 -11.81 -7.07
CA ILE A 226 -20.54 -10.69 -6.53
C ILE A 226 -20.41 -9.65 -7.65
N ASP A 227 -21.17 -8.56 -7.56
CA ASP A 227 -21.19 -7.50 -8.54
C ASP A 227 -20.37 -6.32 -8.03
N LEU A 228 -19.07 -6.33 -8.39
CA LEU A 228 -18.13 -5.28 -8.00
C LEU A 228 -18.38 -3.95 -8.74
N GLN A 229 -19.00 -4.00 -9.92
CA GLN A 229 -19.33 -2.79 -10.68
C GLN A 229 -20.37 -1.95 -9.93
N ASN A 230 -21.37 -2.60 -9.34
CA ASN A 230 -22.42 -1.94 -8.58
C ASN A 230 -22.19 -1.96 -7.06
N GLY A 231 -21.14 -2.64 -6.58
CA GLY A 231 -20.84 -2.75 -5.15
C GLY A 231 -21.89 -3.54 -4.35
N VAL A 232 -22.49 -4.58 -4.96
CA VAL A 232 -23.56 -5.37 -4.34
C VAL A 232 -23.30 -6.88 -4.42
N LEU A 233 -23.81 -7.64 -3.44
CA LEU A 233 -24.06 -9.07 -3.60
C LEU A 233 -25.48 -9.27 -4.13
N ARG A 234 -25.60 -9.96 -5.26
CA ARG A 234 -26.86 -10.39 -5.84
C ARG A 234 -27.20 -11.80 -5.36
N ILE A 235 -28.40 -12.00 -4.82
CA ILE A 235 -28.87 -13.31 -4.33
C ILE A 235 -30.39 -13.37 -4.37
N GLN A 236 -30.95 -14.44 -4.94
CA GLN A 236 -32.40 -14.66 -5.06
C GLN A 236 -33.21 -13.43 -5.57
N GLY A 237 -32.64 -12.67 -6.51
CA GLY A 237 -33.28 -11.47 -7.07
C GLY A 237 -33.22 -10.22 -6.18
N ARG A 238 -32.42 -10.22 -5.11
CA ARG A 238 -32.10 -9.04 -4.30
C ARG A 238 -30.70 -8.54 -4.62
N GLU A 239 -30.52 -7.23 -4.50
CA GLU A 239 -29.22 -6.56 -4.48
C GLU A 239 -28.97 -6.08 -3.05
N ILE A 240 -27.87 -6.53 -2.44
CA ILE A 240 -27.46 -6.13 -1.08
C ILE A 240 -26.13 -5.40 -1.20
N SER A 241 -26.11 -4.12 -0.85
CA SER A 241 -24.88 -3.33 -0.84
C SER A 241 -23.85 -3.90 0.12
N PHE A 242 -22.59 -3.93 -0.31
CA PHE A 242 -21.48 -4.20 0.60
C PHE A 242 -21.34 -3.04 1.59
N LEU A 243 -20.87 -3.35 2.80
CA LEU A 243 -20.56 -2.31 3.78
C LEU A 243 -19.36 -1.48 3.30
N SER A 244 -19.49 -0.16 3.29
CA SER A 244 -18.38 0.76 3.10
C SER A 244 -17.50 0.77 4.36
N GLY A 245 -16.20 0.55 4.18
CA GLY A 245 -15.18 0.66 5.24
C GLY A 245 -14.78 2.09 5.54
#